data_AF-A0A2Z2M870-F1
#
_entry.id   AF-A0A2Z2M870-F1
#
_cell.length_a   1.000
_cell.length_b   1.000
_cell.length_c   1.000
_cell.angle_alpha   90.00
_cell.angle_beta   90.00
_cell.angle_gamma   90.00
#
_symmetry.space_group_name_H-M   'P 1'
#
loop_
_entity.id
_entity.type
_entity.pdbx_description
1 polymer ?
#
loop_
_entity_poly.entity_id
_entity_poly.type
_entity_poly.pdbx_seq_one_letter_code
_entity_poly.pdbx_strand_id
1 'polypeptide(L)'
;MKMRVVFDKEYDILSGVYRVRVRELEFDEELRKVLDGMDPAIRIRGEEVKLSELTERSFELQTREEAERLMREVREALIGALSALIARFREAQSFNGSVSYEIDFNEL
;
A
#
# COMPACT_ATOMS: atom_id res chain seq x y z
N MET A 1 -7.31 4.31 9.60
CA MET A 1 -6.44 3.86 8.51
C MET A 1 -6.94 2.52 7.97
N LYS A 2 -7.56 2.55 6.80
CA LYS A 2 -8.18 1.43 6.10
C LYS A 2 -7.82 1.53 4.62
N MET A 3 -7.58 0.37 4.01
CA MET A 3 -7.34 0.21 2.57
C MET A 3 -8.27 -0.89 2.07
N ARG A 4 -8.85 -0.70 0.88
CA ARG A 4 -9.58 -1.72 0.13
C ARG A 4 -8.91 -1.89 -1.22
N VAL A 5 -8.57 -3.14 -1.54
CA VAL A 5 -8.05 -3.52 -2.85
C VAL A 5 -9.04 -4.50 -3.47
N VAL A 6 -9.41 -4.26 -4.73
CA VAL A 6 -10.32 -5.12 -5.50
C VAL A 6 -9.55 -5.68 -6.68
N PHE A 7 -9.61 -7.00 -6.86
CA PHE A 7 -8.97 -7.70 -7.96
C PHE A 7 -10.03 -8.19 -8.94
N ASP A 8 -9.73 -8.09 -10.23
CA ASP A 8 -10.41 -8.91 -11.23
C ASP A 8 -9.51 -10.12 -11.55
N LYS A 9 -10.14 -11.28 -11.67
CA LYS A 9 -9.50 -12.54 -12.04
C LYS A 9 -10.31 -13.17 -13.16
N GLU A 10 -9.69 -13.29 -14.32
CA GLU A 10 -10.27 -13.86 -15.52
C GLU A 10 -9.50 -15.12 -15.93
N TYR A 11 -10.19 -16.07 -16.54
CA TYR A 11 -9.58 -17.23 -17.16
C TYR A 11 -9.98 -17.26 -18.64
N ASP A 12 -8.99 -17.16 -19.51
CA ASP A 12 -9.21 -17.30 -20.94
C ASP A 12 -9.12 -18.79 -21.33
N ILE A 13 -10.25 -19.32 -21.77
CA ILE A 13 -10.40 -20.74 -22.13
C ILE A 13 -9.60 -21.09 -23.39
N LEU A 14 -9.41 -20.14 -24.32
CA LEU A 14 -8.72 -20.39 -25.59
C LEU A 14 -7.21 -20.46 -25.42
N SER A 15 -6.65 -19.55 -24.60
CA SER A 15 -5.21 -19.50 -24.32
C SER A 15 -4.80 -20.35 -23.11
N GLY A 16 -5.75 -20.73 -22.25
CA GLY A 16 -5.48 -21.45 -21.00
C GLY A 16 -4.83 -20.57 -19.93
N VAL A 17 -4.92 -19.25 -20.05
CA VAL A 17 -4.21 -18.28 -19.19
C VAL A 17 -5.16 -17.65 -18.18
N TYR A 18 -4.68 -17.53 -16.93
CA TYR A 18 -5.30 -16.70 -15.92
C TYR A 18 -4.76 -15.27 -16.00
N ARG A 19 -5.67 -14.28 -16.02
CA ARG A 19 -5.31 -12.87 -15.95
C ARG A 19 -5.79 -12.29 -14.63
N VAL A 20 -4.89 -11.65 -13.90
CA VAL A 20 -5.19 -10.92 -12.65
C VAL A 20 -4.85 -9.45 -12.83
N ARG A 21 -5.75 -8.56 -12.42
CA ARG A 21 -5.51 -7.11 -12.37
C ARG A 21 -6.05 -6.53 -11.07
N VAL A 22 -5.44 -5.45 -10.61
CA VAL A 22 -6.05 -4.62 -9.56
C VAL A 22 -7.05 -3.70 -10.24
N ARG A 23 -8.33 -3.85 -9.91
CA ARG A 23 -9.39 -3.02 -10.47
C ARG A 23 -9.48 -1.69 -9.75
N GLU A 24 -9.53 -1.74 -8.43
CA GLU A 24 -9.73 -0.58 -7.57
C GLU A 24 -8.79 -0.67 -6.37
N LEU A 25 -8.26 0.49 -5.98
CA LEU A 25 -7.49 0.67 -4.76
C LEU A 25 -8.01 1.92 -4.05
N GLU A 26 -8.63 1.71 -2.90
CA GLU A 26 -9.29 2.77 -2.12
C GLU A 26 -8.63 2.92 -0.76
N PHE A 27 -8.40 4.16 -0.37
CA PHE A 27 -7.83 4.54 0.92
C PHE A 27 -8.81 5.42 1.69
N ASP A 28 -8.93 5.20 3.00
CA ASP A 28 -9.64 6.12 3.88
C ASP A 28 -8.92 7.46 4.04
N GLU A 29 -9.61 8.46 4.59
CA GLU A 29 -9.09 9.84 4.68
C GLU A 29 -7.75 9.94 5.42
N GLU A 30 -7.57 9.18 6.50
CA GLU A 30 -6.32 9.19 7.25
C GLU A 30 -5.15 8.66 6.42
N LEU A 31 -5.36 7.58 5.68
CA LEU A 31 -4.32 6.98 4.86
C LEU A 31 -4.03 7.83 3.61
N ARG A 32 -5.04 8.53 3.07
CA ARG A 32 -4.82 9.55 2.02
C ARG A 32 -3.92 10.69 2.49
N LYS A 33 -4.03 11.14 3.74
CA LYS A 33 -3.12 12.16 4.30
C LYS A 33 -1.67 11.68 4.39
N VAL A 34 -1.48 10.39 4.72
CA VAL A 34 -0.13 9.78 4.74
C VAL A 34 0.46 9.72 3.33
N LEU A 35 -0.39 9.47 2.32
CA LEU A 35 0.01 9.34 0.92
C LEU A 35 0.01 10.68 0.16
N ASP A 36 -0.32 11.79 0.81
CA ASP A 36 -0.44 13.09 0.13
C ASP A 36 0.90 13.52 -0.47
N GLY A 37 0.93 13.72 -1.79
CA GLY A 37 2.15 14.00 -2.54
C GLY A 37 3.17 12.84 -2.62
N MET A 38 2.80 11.62 -2.18
CA MET A 38 3.66 10.44 -2.20
C MET A 38 3.13 9.37 -3.15
N ASP A 39 4.03 8.76 -3.93
CA ASP A 39 3.74 7.61 -4.78
C ASP A 39 4.71 6.48 -4.48
N PRO A 40 4.44 5.66 -3.45
CA PRO A 40 5.37 4.63 -3.02
C PRO A 40 5.47 3.51 -4.05
N ALA A 41 6.68 2.99 -4.23
CA ALA A 41 6.90 1.77 -4.96
C ALA A 41 6.59 0.55 -4.08
N ILE A 42 5.92 -0.44 -4.65
CA ILE A 42 5.69 -1.76 -4.07
C ILE A 42 6.41 -2.81 -4.91
N ARG A 43 6.94 -3.84 -4.25
CA ARG A 43 7.67 -4.91 -4.94
C ARG A 43 6.76 -6.10 -5.20
N ILE A 44 6.57 -6.45 -6.47
CA ILE A 44 5.74 -7.58 -6.92
C ILE A 44 6.58 -8.41 -7.90
N ARG A 45 6.73 -9.70 -7.63
CA ARG A 45 7.53 -10.68 -8.40
C ARG A 45 8.96 -10.21 -8.70
N GLY A 46 9.54 -9.47 -7.77
CA GLY A 46 10.90 -8.93 -7.92
C GLY A 46 10.97 -7.58 -8.63
N GLU A 47 9.89 -7.11 -9.24
CA GLU A 47 9.78 -5.81 -9.91
C GLU A 47 9.24 -4.74 -8.96
N GLU A 48 9.73 -3.51 -9.10
CA GLU A 48 9.14 -2.34 -8.43
C GLU A 48 8.03 -1.75 -9.31
N VAL A 49 6.88 -1.53 -8.70
CA VAL A 49 5.69 -0.96 -9.33
C VAL A 49 5.23 0.21 -8.47
N LYS A 50 5.00 1.37 -9.07
CA LYS A 50 4.43 2.49 -8.33
C LYS A 50 3.00 2.22 -7.93
N LEU A 51 2.58 2.76 -6.79
CA LEU A 51 1.22 2.60 -6.30
C LEU A 51 0.20 3.10 -7.32
N SER A 52 0.49 4.21 -8.01
CA SER A 52 -0.36 4.76 -9.07
C SER A 52 -0.48 3.87 -10.30
N GLU A 53 0.54 3.06 -10.60
CA GLU A 53 0.59 2.20 -11.79
C GLU A 53 -0.09 0.84 -11.55
N LEU A 54 -0.40 0.51 -10.29
CA LEU A 54 -0.87 -0.82 -9.93
C LEU A 54 -2.21 -1.19 -10.60
N THR A 55 -3.10 -0.21 -10.79
CA THR A 55 -4.39 -0.42 -11.47
C THR A 55 -4.28 -0.54 -12.99
N GLU A 56 -3.12 -0.18 -13.55
CA GLU A 56 -2.85 -0.25 -14.99
C GLU A 56 -2.19 -1.58 -15.39
N ARG A 57 -1.67 -2.34 -14.42
CA ARG A 57 -1.00 -3.61 -14.66
C ARG A 57 -1.97 -4.80 -14.67
N SER A 58 -1.74 -5.69 -15.64
CA SER A 58 -2.31 -7.03 -15.69
C SER A 58 -1.21 -8.07 -15.64
N PHE A 59 -1.46 -9.15 -14.93
CA PHE A 59 -0.54 -10.26 -14.76
C PHE A 59 -1.13 -11.52 -15.36
N GLU A 60 -0.38 -12.14 -16.27
CA GLU A 60 -0.74 -13.39 -16.93
C GLU A 60 -0.04 -14.57 -16.24
N LEU A 61 -0.81 -15.62 -15.96
CA LEU A 61 -0.42 -16.72 -15.09
C LEU A 61 -0.94 -18.04 -15.65
N GLN A 62 -0.22 -19.12 -15.42
CA GLN A 62 -0.52 -20.42 -16.03
C GLN A 62 -1.48 -21.24 -15.17
N THR A 63 -1.51 -21.02 -13.85
CA THR A 63 -2.39 -21.77 -12.96
C THR A 63 -3.23 -20.90 -12.05
N ARG A 64 -4.32 -21.49 -11.57
CA ARG A 64 -5.19 -20.89 -10.56
C ARG A 64 -4.43 -20.59 -9.27
N GLU A 65 -3.53 -21.49 -8.83
CA GLU A 65 -2.75 -21.26 -7.61
C GLU A 65 -1.79 -20.08 -7.76
N GLU A 66 -1.18 -19.90 -8.93
CA GLU A 66 -0.32 -18.74 -9.20
C GLU A 66 -1.13 -17.44 -9.11
N ALA A 67 -2.35 -17.42 -9.66
CA ALA A 67 -3.26 -16.27 -9.54
C ALA A 67 -3.61 -15.94 -8.10
N GLU A 68 -3.90 -16.95 -7.29
CA GLU A 68 -4.20 -16.74 -5.87
C GLU A 68 -2.97 -16.32 -5.07
N ARG A 69 -1.79 -16.87 -5.39
CA ARG A 69 -0.52 -16.48 -4.77
C ARG A 69 -0.18 -15.03 -5.09
N LEU A 70 -0.32 -14.61 -6.35
CA LEU A 70 -0.06 -13.24 -6.77
C LEU A 70 -0.96 -12.24 -6.03
N MET A 71 -2.27 -12.51 -5.93
CA MET A 71 -3.17 -11.62 -5.19
C MET A 71 -2.78 -11.46 -3.71
N ARG A 72 -2.27 -12.53 -3.07
CA ARG A 72 -1.74 -12.46 -1.70
C ARG A 72 -0.46 -11.63 -1.63
N GLU A 73 0.45 -11.85 -2.57
CA GLU A 73 1.71 -11.12 -2.67
C GLU A 73 1.49 -9.62 -2.85
N VAL A 74 0.59 -9.23 -3.76
CA VAL A 74 0.20 -7.81 -3.96
C VAL A 74 -0.35 -7.21 -2.67
N ARG A 75 -1.22 -7.93 -1.96
CA ARG A 75 -1.77 -7.47 -0.68
C ARG A 75 -0.66 -7.29 0.38
N GLU A 76 0.27 -8.24 0.48
CA GLU A 76 1.38 -8.17 1.43
C GLU A 76 2.35 -7.03 1.10
N ALA A 77 2.67 -6.84 -0.18
CA ALA A 77 3.50 -5.74 -0.66
C ALA A 77 2.88 -4.37 -0.34
N LEU A 78 1.57 -4.22 -0.57
CA LEU A 78 0.81 -3.02 -0.20
C LEU A 78 0.87 -2.76 1.32
N ILE A 79 0.62 -3.78 2.14
CA ILE A 79 0.69 -3.65 3.60
C ILE A 79 2.09 -3.24 4.05
N GLY A 80 3.13 -3.87 3.51
CA GLY A 80 4.52 -3.57 3.86
C GLY A 80 4.91 -2.14 3.54
N ALA A 81 4.65 -1.70 2.30
CA ALA A 81 5.00 -0.35 1.86
C ALA A 81 4.25 0.73 2.65
N LEU A 82 2.94 0.54 2.88
CA LEU A 82 2.13 1.50 3.62
C LEU A 82 2.49 1.52 5.12
N SER A 83 2.82 0.39 5.72
CA SER A 83 3.21 0.34 7.14
C SER A 83 4.48 1.16 7.40
N ALA A 84 5.46 1.10 6.50
CA ALA A 84 6.69 1.90 6.60
C ALA A 84 6.39 3.41 6.50
N LEU A 85 5.47 3.79 5.60
CA LEU A 85 5.06 5.19 5.47
C LEU A 85 4.27 5.69 6.70
N ILE A 86 3.34 4.89 7.21
CA ILE A 86 2.56 5.23 8.40
C ILE A 86 3.50 5.43 9.61
N ALA A 87 4.51 4.58 9.78
CA ALA A 87 5.50 4.74 10.85
C ALA A 87 6.22 6.08 10.74
N ARG A 88 6.77 6.41 9.56
CA ARG A 88 7.45 7.69 9.31
C ARG A 88 6.54 8.90 9.51
N PHE A 89 5.28 8.80 9.07
CA PHE A 89 4.29 9.87 9.25
C PHE A 89 4.00 10.11 10.73
N ARG A 90 3.82 9.04 11.52
CA ARG A 90 3.62 9.14 12.97
C ARG A 90 4.83 9.71 13.70
N GLU A 91 6.04 9.32 13.31
CA GLU A 91 7.28 9.90 13.85
C GLU A 91 7.36 11.41 13.57
N ALA A 92 7.08 11.84 12.33
CA ALA A 92 7.07 13.26 11.97
C ALA A 92 6.00 14.06 12.74
N GLN A 93 4.82 13.49 12.96
CA GLN A 93 3.78 14.10 13.80
C GLN A 93 4.20 14.19 15.27
N SER A 94 4.85 13.16 15.80
CA SER A 94 5.38 13.17 17.16
C SER A 94 6.50 14.19 17.36
N PHE A 95 7.29 14.47 16.32
CA PHE A 95 8.37 15.46 16.36
C PHE A 95 7.84 16.91 16.25
N ASN A 96 6.69 17.10 15.61
CA ASN A 96 6.01 18.40 15.49
C ASN A 96 5.06 18.71 16.68
N GLY A 97 5.00 17.84 17.69
CA GLY A 97 4.28 18.11 18.94
C GLY A 97 5.08 19.08 19.82
N SER A 98 4.53 20.26 20.11
CA SER A 98 5.17 21.26 20.98
C SER A 98 5.48 20.67 22.36
N VAL A 99 6.75 20.63 22.75
CA VAL A 99 7.14 20.35 24.13
C VAL A 99 7.08 21.68 24.90
N SER A 100 6.07 21.81 25.76
CA SER A 100 5.97 22.90 26.75
C SER A 100 6.74 22.48 28.00
N TYR A 101 7.78 23.24 28.35
CA TYR A 101 8.39 23.20 29.67
C TYR A 101 7.87 24.39 30.47
N GLU A 102 7.16 24.13 31.56
CA GLU A 102 6.83 25.14 32.55
C GLU A 102 7.90 25.05 33.65
N ILE A 103 8.74 26.08 33.77
CA ILE A 103 9.76 26.18 34.83
C ILE A 103 9.19 27.10 35.90
N ASP A 104 8.93 26.56 37.09
CA ASP A 104 8.56 27.33 38.28
C ASP A 104 9.84 27.81 38.97
N PHE A 105 9.96 29.13 39.16
CA PHE A 105 11.12 29.78 39.78
C PHE A 105 10.90 30.10 41.27
N ASN A 106 9.77 29.71 41.86
CA ASN A 106 9.49 29.98 43.28
C ASN A 106 10.22 29.04 44.27
N GLU A 107 10.99 28.06 43.78
CA GLU A 107 11.87 27.20 44.59
C GLU A 107 13.37 27.41 44.29
N LEU A 108 13.78 28.62 43.91
CA LEU A 108 15.20 29.02 43.77
C LEU A 108 15.65 29.94 44.91
#